data_AF-A0A7X8WFI2-F1
#
_entry.id   AF-A0A7X8WFI2-F1
#
_cell.length_a   1.000
_cell.length_b   1.000
_cell.length_c   1.000
_cell.angle_alpha   90.00
_cell.angle_beta   90.00
_cell.angle_gamma   90.00
#
_symmetry.space_group_name_H-M   'P 1'
#
loop_
_entity.id
_entity.type
_entity.pdbx_description
1 polymer ?
#
loop_
_entity_poly.entity_id
_entity_poly.type
_entity_poly.pdbx_seq_one_letter_code
_entity_poly.pdbx_strand_id
1 'polypeptide(L)'
;MEIYEEWIRERLPEKYADKPIRCFYGYYRDGLKVKLEGERGDPDTLAYEANDEEDLRLWQFEQACCFLSYEEELRRRKENSKKWRFLRDTVKKGDWLYVERRVYRYNAIEDTRLAWFEEYLRLIKPVLPPKRWERHVQKCVTNMNRWYKVPHWDFDRNSLCFVEISDSKSYAGDSDDTEEPRPGSVIRIID
;
A
#
# COMPACT_ATOMS: atom_id res chain seq x y z
N MET A 1 22.88 -1.55 11.19
CA MET A 1 23.41 -0.83 10.00
C MET A 1 23.55 0.66 10.32
N GLU A 2 24.60 1.34 9.83
CA GLU A 2 24.66 2.81 9.85
C GLU A 2 23.60 3.40 8.92
N ILE A 3 22.74 4.25 9.47
CA ILE A 3 21.63 4.88 8.75
C ILE A 3 22.03 6.32 8.46
N TYR A 4 21.85 6.76 7.22
CA TYR A 4 22.04 8.15 6.80
C TYR A 4 20.89 9.05 7.28
N GLU A 5 20.64 9.07 8.59
CA GLU A 5 19.42 9.63 9.18
C GLU A 5 19.29 11.14 8.96
N GLU A 6 20.35 11.92 9.22
CA GLU A 6 20.36 13.37 8.97
C GLU A 6 20.06 13.67 7.49
N TRP A 7 20.74 12.97 6.58
CA TRP A 7 20.54 13.11 5.14
C TRP A 7 19.11 12.79 4.70
N ILE A 8 18.51 11.74 5.28
CA ILE A 8 17.12 11.37 5.02
C ILE A 8 16.18 12.46 5.54
N ARG A 9 16.38 12.93 6.78
CA ARG A 9 15.50 13.92 7.44
C ARG A 9 15.48 15.26 6.72
N GLU A 10 16.62 15.75 6.23
CA GLU A 10 16.70 16.98 5.44
C GLU A 10 15.81 16.97 4.18
N ARG A 11 15.50 15.79 3.65
CA ARG A 11 14.75 15.60 2.39
C ARG A 11 13.29 15.23 2.62
N LEU A 12 12.91 14.96 3.85
CA LEU A 12 11.53 14.67 4.22
C LEU A 12 10.76 15.99 4.42
N PRO A 13 9.46 16.03 4.06
CA PRO A 13 8.59 17.12 4.47
C PRO A 13 8.52 17.26 5.99
N GLU A 14 8.30 18.48 6.48
CA GLU A 14 8.25 18.82 7.91
C GLU A 14 7.31 17.90 8.73
N LYS A 15 6.17 17.51 8.17
CA LYS A 15 5.23 16.55 8.80
C LYS A 15 5.82 15.18 9.13
N TYR A 16 7.00 14.83 8.60
CA TYR A 16 7.74 13.60 8.86
C TYR A 16 9.06 13.83 9.59
N ALA A 17 9.46 15.08 9.84
CA ALA A 17 10.78 15.45 10.35
C ALA A 17 11.12 14.78 11.69
N ASP A 18 10.14 14.63 12.59
CA ASP A 18 10.32 14.04 13.92
C ASP A 18 9.85 12.58 14.01
N LYS A 19 9.38 11.99 12.91
CA LYS A 19 8.88 10.61 12.95
C LYS A 19 10.04 9.62 13.04
N PRO A 20 9.87 8.52 13.80
CA PRO A 20 10.91 7.51 13.93
C PRO A 20 11.05 6.71 12.62
N ILE A 21 12.29 6.47 12.17
CA ILE A 21 12.61 5.65 10.99
C ILE A 21 13.08 4.28 11.49
N ARG A 22 12.17 3.32 11.61
CA ARG A 22 12.40 2.00 12.24
C ARG A 22 12.49 0.84 11.26
N CYS A 23 12.48 1.11 9.97
CA CYS A 23 12.43 0.08 8.93
C CYS A 23 13.71 -0.75 8.75
N PHE A 24 14.79 -0.42 9.47
CA PHE A 24 16.10 -1.04 9.28
C PHE A 24 16.45 -2.11 10.33
N TYR A 25 15.52 -2.49 11.20
CA TYR A 25 15.73 -3.61 12.11
C TYR A 25 15.95 -4.91 11.34
N GLY A 26 16.91 -5.72 11.79
CA GLY A 26 17.34 -6.95 11.10
C GLY A 26 18.24 -6.71 9.87
N TYR A 27 18.51 -5.46 9.48
CA TYR A 27 19.43 -5.16 8.39
C TYR A 27 20.83 -4.81 8.88
N TYR A 28 21.83 -5.38 8.19
CA TYR A 28 23.23 -5.03 8.37
C TYR A 28 23.93 -4.81 7.02
N ARG A 29 25.12 -4.21 7.07
CA ARG A 29 25.93 -3.89 5.89
C ARG A 29 27.14 -4.79 5.79
N ASP A 30 27.49 -5.13 4.56
CA ASP A 30 28.72 -5.79 4.15
C ASP A 30 29.28 -4.98 2.94
N GLY A 31 29.99 -3.89 3.26
CA GLY A 31 30.36 -2.87 2.28
C GLY A 31 29.15 -2.15 1.67
N LEU A 32 28.98 -2.29 0.35
CA LEU A 32 27.83 -1.76 -0.41
C LEU A 32 26.65 -2.74 -0.48
N LYS A 33 26.76 -3.91 0.16
CA LYS A 33 25.67 -4.88 0.26
C LYS A 33 24.90 -4.65 1.55
N VAL A 34 23.58 -4.68 1.45
CA VAL A 34 22.64 -4.71 2.57
C VAL A 34 22.10 -6.12 2.67
N LYS A 35 22.29 -6.74 3.84
CA LYS A 35 21.82 -8.08 4.15
C LYS A 35 20.73 -8.01 5.22
N LEU A 36 19.76 -8.91 5.11
CA LEU A 36 18.75 -9.16 6.13
C LEU A 36 19.18 -10.40 6.92
N GLU A 37 19.26 -10.25 8.24
CA GLU A 37 19.55 -11.35 9.17
C GLU A 37 18.50 -12.45 9.00
N GLY A 38 18.98 -13.68 8.82
CA GLY A 38 18.12 -14.85 8.77
C GLY A 38 17.51 -15.14 10.14
N GLU A 39 16.21 -15.46 10.17
CA GLU A 39 15.55 -15.85 11.41
C GLU A 39 15.62 -17.38 11.62
N ARG A 40 15.74 -17.81 12.88
CA ARG A 40 15.57 -19.23 13.29
C ARG A 40 16.46 -20.25 12.56
N GLY A 41 17.66 -19.83 12.18
CA GLY A 41 18.65 -20.69 11.52
C GLY A 41 18.57 -20.68 10.00
N ASP A 42 17.66 -19.90 9.40
CA ASP A 42 17.70 -19.60 7.98
C ASP A 42 18.94 -18.74 7.66
N PRO A 43 19.51 -18.88 6.45
CA PRO A 43 20.66 -18.08 6.04
C PRO A 43 20.28 -16.61 5.83
N ASP A 44 21.25 -15.73 6.03
CA ASP A 44 21.12 -14.31 5.69
C ASP A 44 20.83 -14.14 4.20
N THR A 45 19.96 -13.17 3.88
CA THR A 45 19.56 -12.89 2.49
C THR A 45 20.08 -11.55 2.03
N LEU A 46 20.51 -11.46 0.76
CA LEU A 46 20.87 -10.20 0.14
C LEU A 46 19.59 -9.39 -0.11
N ALA A 47 19.45 -8.26 0.56
CA ALA A 47 18.30 -7.37 0.40
C ALA A 47 18.55 -6.31 -0.68
N TYR A 48 19.78 -5.80 -0.77
CA TYR A 48 20.19 -4.82 -1.77
C TYR A 48 21.70 -4.84 -2.00
N GLU A 49 22.14 -4.54 -3.22
CA GLU A 49 23.53 -4.31 -3.55
C GLU A 49 23.63 -2.96 -4.26
N ALA A 50 24.26 -2.00 -3.59
CA ALA A 50 24.41 -0.64 -4.11
C ALA A 50 25.60 -0.55 -5.06
N ASN A 51 25.47 0.28 -6.09
CA ASN A 51 26.57 0.57 -7.02
C ASN A 51 27.63 1.47 -6.37
N ASP A 52 27.21 2.36 -5.48
CA ASP A 52 28.04 3.30 -4.72
C ASP A 52 27.30 3.78 -3.45
N GLU A 53 27.92 4.68 -2.69
CA GLU A 53 27.35 5.23 -1.46
C GLU A 53 26.18 6.20 -1.68
N GLU A 54 26.06 6.81 -2.87
CA GLU A 54 24.88 7.63 -3.20
C GLU A 54 23.67 6.72 -3.48
N ASP A 55 23.87 5.64 -4.22
CA ASP A 55 22.86 4.63 -4.48
C ASP A 55 22.34 3.98 -3.19
N LEU A 56 23.24 3.70 -2.25
CA LEU A 56 22.87 3.20 -0.93
C LEU A 56 22.04 4.22 -0.14
N ARG A 57 22.41 5.51 -0.15
CA ARG A 57 21.63 6.58 0.48
C ARG A 57 20.23 6.69 -0.10
N LEU A 58 20.12 6.65 -1.43
CA LEU A 58 18.82 6.65 -2.11
C LEU A 58 17.99 5.42 -1.74
N TRP A 59 18.59 4.25 -1.64
CA TRP A 59 17.88 3.03 -1.21
C TRP A 59 17.36 3.16 0.23
N GLN A 60 18.18 3.64 1.17
CA GLN A 60 17.73 3.86 2.55
C GLN A 60 16.58 4.89 2.61
N PHE A 61 16.67 5.96 1.83
CA PHE A 61 15.60 6.95 1.75
C PHE A 61 14.28 6.38 1.22
N GLU A 62 14.35 5.52 0.20
CA GLU A 62 13.17 4.79 -0.30
C GLU A 62 12.54 3.92 0.79
N GLN A 63 13.33 3.16 1.55
CA GLN A 63 12.82 2.33 2.64
C GLN A 63 12.15 3.18 3.73
N ALA A 64 12.78 4.29 4.12
CA ALA A 64 12.23 5.21 5.11
C ALA A 64 10.89 5.82 4.63
N CYS A 65 10.81 6.29 3.39
CA CYS A 65 9.57 6.83 2.82
C CYS A 65 8.46 5.78 2.71
N CYS A 66 8.80 4.54 2.34
CA CYS A 66 7.86 3.43 2.25
C CYS A 66 7.27 3.10 3.63
N PHE A 67 8.13 3.06 4.66
CA PHE A 67 7.72 2.83 6.04
C PHE A 67 6.84 3.95 6.59
N LEU A 68 7.27 5.21 6.45
CA LEU A 68 6.54 6.37 6.98
C LEU A 68 5.15 6.55 6.33
N SER A 69 5.05 6.28 5.04
CA SER A 69 3.77 6.31 4.33
C SER A 69 2.85 5.16 4.73
N TYR A 70 3.42 3.97 5.00
CA TYR A 70 2.65 2.82 5.52
C TYR A 70 2.13 3.05 6.93
N GLU A 71 2.96 3.58 7.83
CA GLU A 71 2.55 3.94 9.20
C GLU A 71 1.39 4.96 9.21
N GLU A 72 1.42 5.95 8.33
CA GLU A 72 0.30 6.88 8.18
C GLU A 72 -0.96 6.22 7.65
N GLU A 73 -0.84 5.28 6.71
CA GLU A 73 -1.96 4.48 6.25
C GLU A 73 -2.55 3.66 7.40
N LEU A 74 -1.73 2.93 8.16
CA LEU A 74 -2.19 2.13 9.29
C LEU A 74 -2.92 2.97 10.34
N ARG A 75 -2.40 4.17 10.63
CA ARG A 75 -3.04 5.11 11.56
C ARG A 75 -4.43 5.54 11.07
N ARG A 76 -4.58 5.79 9.77
CA ARG A 76 -5.84 6.27 9.17
C ARG A 76 -6.75 5.14 8.68
N ARG A 77 -6.29 3.90 8.68
CA ARG A 77 -7.02 2.74 8.15
C ARG A 77 -8.40 2.58 8.77
N LYS A 78 -8.56 2.87 10.06
CA LYS A 78 -9.86 2.79 10.75
C LYS A 78 -10.85 3.86 10.27
N GLU A 79 -10.36 5.01 9.86
CA GLU A 79 -11.17 6.11 9.31
C GLU A 79 -11.50 5.85 7.83
N ASN A 80 -10.59 5.17 7.13
CA ASN A 80 -10.64 4.88 5.68
C ASN A 80 -11.02 3.42 5.36
N SER A 81 -11.52 2.65 6.33
CA SER A 81 -11.85 1.24 6.14
C SER A 81 -13.08 1.10 5.25
N LYS A 82 -13.03 0.19 4.28
CA LYS A 82 -14.15 -0.15 3.38
C LYS A 82 -15.49 -0.21 4.13
N LYS A 83 -16.40 0.73 3.83
CA LYS A 83 -17.80 0.67 4.25
C LYS A 83 -18.64 0.11 3.10
N TRP A 84 -18.66 -1.22 3.00
CA TRP A 84 -19.44 -1.93 1.98
C TRP A 84 -20.94 -1.62 2.10
N ARG A 85 -21.59 -1.44 0.94
CA ARG A 85 -23.05 -1.24 0.84
C ARG A 85 -23.81 -2.45 1.36
N PHE A 86 -23.38 -3.66 0.97
CA PHE A 86 -24.02 -4.92 1.34
C PHE A 86 -23.08 -5.80 2.16
N LEU A 87 -23.61 -6.40 3.23
CA LEU A 87 -22.92 -7.37 4.08
C LEU A 87 -23.75 -8.65 4.17
N ARG A 88 -23.10 -9.81 4.21
CA ARG A 88 -23.77 -11.07 4.57
C ARG A 88 -24.16 -11.02 6.04
N ASP A 89 -25.43 -11.25 6.35
CA ASP A 89 -25.95 -11.22 7.72
C ASP A 89 -26.17 -12.65 8.25
N THR A 90 -27.16 -13.35 7.70
CA THR A 90 -27.57 -14.66 8.19
C THR A 90 -28.07 -15.53 7.04
N VAL A 91 -27.95 -16.85 7.16
CA VAL A 91 -28.58 -17.78 6.21
C VAL A 91 -30.02 -18.07 6.66
N LYS A 92 -30.99 -17.86 5.77
CA LYS A 92 -32.39 -18.25 6.00
C LYS A 92 -32.87 -19.15 4.86
N LYS A 93 -33.34 -20.35 5.22
CA LYS A 93 -33.87 -21.35 4.27
C LYS A 93 -32.90 -21.72 3.13
N GLY A 94 -31.60 -21.69 3.39
CA GLY A 94 -30.55 -22.02 2.41
C GLY A 94 -29.98 -20.83 1.65
N ASP A 95 -30.60 -19.65 1.76
CA ASP A 95 -30.15 -18.43 1.08
C ASP A 95 -29.51 -17.44 2.06
N TRP A 96 -28.46 -16.75 1.62
CA TRP A 96 -27.88 -15.62 2.37
C TRP A 96 -28.82 -14.42 2.37
N LEU A 97 -29.11 -13.92 3.56
CA LEU A 97 -29.76 -12.64 3.77
C LEU A 97 -28.68 -11.56 3.83
N TYR A 98 -28.87 -10.50 3.04
CA TYR A 98 -27.94 -9.39 2.97
C TYR A 98 -28.46 -8.19 3.75
N VAL A 99 -27.55 -7.43 4.33
CA VAL A 99 -27.86 -6.17 5.00
C VAL A 99 -27.29 -5.02 4.20
N GLU A 100 -28.15 -4.04 3.88
CA GLU A 100 -27.76 -2.79 3.26
C GLU A 100 -27.52 -1.72 4.32
N ARG A 101 -26.34 -1.11 4.33
CA ARG A 101 -26.06 0.08 5.15
C ARG A 101 -26.75 1.29 4.54
N ARG A 102 -27.32 2.21 5.32
CA ARG A 102 -27.84 3.48 4.80
C ARG A 102 -26.76 4.51 4.46
N VAL A 103 -25.62 4.47 5.17
CA VAL A 103 -24.44 5.29 4.87
C VAL A 103 -23.33 4.39 4.34
N TYR A 104 -23.18 4.37 3.03
CA TYR A 104 -22.15 3.61 2.31
C TYR A 104 -21.50 4.49 1.25
N ARG A 105 -20.22 4.23 0.93
CA ARG A 105 -19.54 4.87 -0.20
C ARG A 105 -19.68 3.95 -1.40
N TYR A 106 -20.60 4.28 -2.30
CA TYR A 106 -21.06 3.39 -3.38
C TYR A 106 -19.96 3.00 -4.39
N ASN A 107 -18.98 3.87 -4.61
CA ASN A 107 -17.98 3.72 -5.67
C ASN A 107 -16.53 3.80 -5.16
N ALA A 108 -16.32 3.91 -3.85
CA ALA A 108 -14.97 3.81 -3.33
C ALA A 108 -14.70 2.32 -3.10
N ILE A 109 -14.01 1.67 -4.03
CA ILE A 109 -13.05 0.67 -3.60
C ILE A 109 -12.05 1.45 -2.76
N GLU A 110 -12.36 1.63 -1.46
CA GLU A 110 -11.49 2.30 -0.50
C GLU A 110 -10.35 1.33 -0.21
N ASP A 111 -9.48 1.22 -1.20
CA ASP A 111 -8.26 0.46 -1.15
C ASP A 111 -7.28 1.32 -0.38
N THR A 112 -7.09 1.01 0.89
CA THR A 112 -6.24 1.82 1.75
C THR A 112 -4.79 1.88 1.27
N ARG A 113 -4.39 0.95 0.38
CA ARG A 113 -3.11 0.98 -0.36
C ARG A 113 -2.97 2.22 -1.24
N LEU A 114 -4.06 2.84 -1.71
CA LEU A 114 -4.04 4.10 -2.47
C LEU A 114 -3.32 5.18 -1.65
N ALA A 115 -3.81 5.44 -0.44
CA ALA A 115 -3.25 6.47 0.44
C ALA A 115 -1.77 6.19 0.76
N TRP A 116 -1.43 4.92 0.99
CA TRP A 116 -0.04 4.52 1.20
C TRP A 116 0.84 4.78 -0.03
N PHE A 117 0.48 4.23 -1.19
CA PHE A 117 1.32 4.29 -2.39
C PHE A 117 1.42 5.70 -2.96
N GLU A 118 0.34 6.48 -2.93
CA GLU A 118 0.39 7.87 -3.38
C GLU A 118 1.32 8.72 -2.50
N GLU A 119 1.19 8.59 -1.17
CA GLU A 119 2.06 9.31 -0.25
C GLU A 119 3.52 8.88 -0.43
N TYR A 120 3.77 7.58 -0.54
CA TYR A 120 5.09 7.04 -0.84
C TYR A 120 5.69 7.67 -2.11
N LEU A 121 4.95 7.61 -3.24
CA LEU A 121 5.42 8.11 -4.53
C LEU A 121 5.65 9.63 -4.52
N ARG A 122 4.84 10.39 -3.78
CA ARG A 122 5.04 11.84 -3.57
C ARG A 122 6.32 12.12 -2.78
N LEU A 123 6.59 11.37 -1.72
CA LEU A 123 7.79 11.55 -0.89
C LEU A 123 9.08 11.31 -1.66
N ILE A 124 9.11 10.29 -2.53
CA ILE A 124 10.34 9.90 -3.22
C ILE A 124 10.59 10.69 -4.53
N LYS A 125 9.55 11.27 -5.14
CA LYS A 125 9.63 12.01 -6.42
C LYS A 125 10.70 13.11 -6.45
N PRO A 126 10.81 14.01 -5.44
CA PRO A 126 11.76 15.13 -5.53
C PRO A 126 13.23 14.70 -5.37
N VAL A 127 13.51 13.49 -4.89
CA VAL A 127 14.87 13.02 -4.57
C VAL A 127 15.39 12.01 -5.58
N LEU A 128 14.53 11.14 -6.10
CA LEU A 128 14.96 10.06 -6.99
C LEU A 128 15.21 10.52 -8.43
N PRO A 129 16.20 9.94 -9.12
CA PRO A 129 16.32 10.07 -10.56
C PRO A 129 15.03 9.61 -11.28
N PRO A 130 14.58 10.27 -12.36
CA PRO A 130 13.29 9.98 -13.00
C PRO A 130 13.07 8.51 -13.36
N LYS A 131 14.09 7.85 -13.91
CA LYS A 131 14.01 6.41 -14.25
C LYS A 131 13.81 5.54 -13.02
N ARG A 132 14.44 5.89 -11.89
CA ARG A 132 14.32 5.15 -10.62
C ARG A 132 12.93 5.37 -10.00
N TRP A 133 12.44 6.59 -10.04
CA TRP A 133 11.08 6.92 -9.61
C TRP A 133 10.02 6.14 -10.41
N GLU A 134 10.14 6.11 -11.74
CA GLU A 134 9.19 5.40 -12.60
C GLU A 134 9.14 3.88 -12.31
N ARG A 135 10.27 3.27 -11.92
CA ARG A 135 10.27 1.87 -11.46
C ARG A 135 9.40 1.65 -10.22
N HIS A 136 9.37 2.61 -9.30
CA HIS A 136 8.49 2.55 -8.13
C HIS A 136 7.04 2.79 -8.49
N VAL A 137 6.75 3.73 -9.40
CA VAL A 137 5.40 3.94 -9.94
C VAL A 137 4.87 2.63 -10.52
N GLN A 138 5.64 1.99 -11.41
CA GLN A 138 5.23 0.73 -12.02
C GLN A 138 5.06 -0.40 -10.98
N LYS A 139 5.91 -0.48 -9.96
CA LYS A 139 5.76 -1.44 -8.86
C LYS A 139 4.46 -1.22 -8.09
N CYS A 140 4.12 0.03 -7.76
CA CYS A 140 2.88 0.37 -7.10
C CYS A 140 1.66 0.07 -7.98
N VAL A 141 1.69 0.42 -9.27
CA VAL A 141 0.64 0.08 -10.26
C VAL A 141 0.43 -1.44 -10.35
N THR A 142 1.50 -2.23 -10.46
CA THR A 142 1.42 -3.69 -10.45
C THR A 142 0.80 -4.22 -9.16
N ASN A 143 1.20 -3.68 -8.00
CA ASN A 143 0.64 -4.08 -6.71
C ASN A 143 -0.84 -3.73 -6.57
N MET A 144 -1.25 -2.53 -7.03
CA MET A 144 -2.67 -2.12 -7.03
C MET A 144 -3.50 -3.09 -7.87
N ASN A 145 -2.99 -3.49 -9.04
CA ASN A 145 -3.68 -4.36 -9.99
C ASN A 145 -3.53 -5.86 -9.72
N ARG A 146 -2.73 -6.29 -8.74
CA ARG A 146 -2.47 -7.71 -8.43
C ARG A 146 -3.75 -8.53 -8.26
N TRP A 147 -4.81 -7.90 -7.78
CA TRP A 147 -6.08 -8.55 -7.48
C TRP A 147 -7.14 -8.35 -8.57
N TYR A 148 -6.79 -7.85 -9.75
CA TYR A 148 -7.74 -7.60 -10.83
C TYR A 148 -7.39 -8.43 -12.05
N LYS A 149 -8.42 -8.93 -12.75
CA LYS A 149 -8.24 -9.72 -13.98
C LYS A 149 -7.75 -8.85 -15.15
N VAL A 150 -8.16 -7.59 -15.15
CA VAL A 150 -7.78 -6.56 -16.12
C VAL A 150 -7.28 -5.36 -15.33
N PRO A 151 -6.28 -4.60 -15.82
CA PRO A 151 -5.85 -3.37 -15.15
C PRO A 151 -7.03 -2.45 -14.81
N HIS A 152 -7.15 -2.12 -13.54
CA HIS A 152 -8.18 -1.28 -12.94
C HIS A 152 -7.62 0.06 -12.47
N TRP A 153 -6.36 0.08 -12.03
CA TRP A 153 -5.66 1.27 -11.56
C TRP A 153 -4.53 1.67 -12.51
N ASP A 154 -4.40 2.97 -12.79
CA ASP A 154 -3.17 3.58 -13.29
C ASP A 154 -2.79 4.77 -12.42
N PHE A 155 -1.59 5.30 -12.57
CA PHE A 155 -1.08 6.44 -11.81
C PHE A 155 -1.01 7.69 -12.69
N ASP A 156 -1.67 8.77 -12.32
CA ASP A 156 -1.49 10.05 -13.01
C ASP A 156 -0.21 10.72 -12.47
N ARG A 157 0.80 10.83 -13.34
CA ARG A 157 2.12 11.40 -12.99
C ARG A 157 2.06 12.91 -12.72
N ASN A 158 1.05 13.60 -13.23
CA ASN A 158 0.88 15.04 -13.04
C ASN A 158 0.23 15.34 -11.71
N SER A 159 -0.90 14.69 -11.41
CA SER A 159 -1.64 14.88 -10.16
C SER A 159 -1.09 14.05 -8.99
N LEU A 160 -0.21 13.09 -9.28
CA LEU A 160 0.40 12.19 -8.29
C LEU A 160 -0.65 11.43 -7.49
N CYS A 161 -1.67 10.92 -8.17
CA CYS A 161 -2.68 10.05 -7.60
C CYS A 161 -2.99 8.87 -8.51
N PHE A 162 -3.57 7.82 -7.94
CA PHE A 162 -4.11 6.73 -8.73
C PHE A 162 -5.47 7.12 -9.30
N VAL A 163 -5.72 6.67 -10.52
CA VAL A 163 -6.98 6.85 -11.24
C VAL A 163 -7.53 5.50 -11.64
N GLU A 164 -8.84 5.38 -11.56
CA GLU A 164 -9.57 4.22 -12.04
C GLU A 164 -9.65 4.27 -13.57
N ILE A 165 -9.26 3.19 -14.24
CA ILE A 165 -9.19 3.09 -15.71
C ILE A 165 -10.11 2.00 -16.30
N SER A 166 -10.73 1.19 -15.45
CA SER A 166 -11.73 0.20 -15.87
C SER A 166 -12.71 -0.09 -14.75
N ASP A 167 -13.82 -0.75 -15.06
CA ASP A 167 -14.81 -1.25 -14.10
C ASP A 167 -14.50 -2.69 -13.61
N SER A 168 -13.26 -3.16 -13.83
CA SER A 168 -12.85 -4.51 -13.44
C SER A 168 -13.00 -4.69 -11.93
N LYS A 169 -13.68 -5.76 -11.53
CA LYS A 169 -13.80 -6.13 -10.12
C LYS A 169 -12.60 -6.94 -9.67
N SER A 170 -12.20 -6.75 -8.42
CA SER A 170 -11.17 -7.59 -7.82
C SER A 170 -11.60 -9.06 -7.82
N TYR A 171 -10.65 -10.00 -7.80
CA TYR A 171 -10.97 -11.40 -7.52
C TYR A 171 -11.77 -11.48 -6.21
N ALA A 172 -12.88 -12.22 -6.22
CA ALA A 172 -13.63 -12.53 -5.01
C ALA A 172 -12.69 -13.33 -4.09
N GLY A 173 -12.29 -12.75 -2.97
CA GLY A 173 -11.57 -13.47 -1.95
C GLY A 173 -12.58 -14.13 -1.02
N ASP A 174 -12.47 -15.44 -0.80
CA ASP A 174 -13.34 -16.18 0.14
C ASP A 174 -13.24 -15.69 1.60
N SER A 175 -12.32 -14.76 1.91
CA SER A 175 -11.99 -14.29 3.25
C SER A 175 -12.58 -12.94 3.65
N ASP A 176 -13.27 -12.21 2.76
CA ASP A 176 -13.76 -10.85 3.09
C ASP A 176 -15.26 -10.77 3.36
N ASP A 177 -15.95 -11.90 3.34
CA ASP A 177 -17.40 -12.04 3.49
C ASP A 177 -18.25 -11.14 2.57
N THR A 178 -17.65 -10.52 1.55
CA THR A 178 -18.31 -9.53 0.70
C THR A 178 -18.62 -10.11 -0.67
N GLU A 179 -19.89 -10.44 -0.88
CA GLU A 179 -20.44 -10.78 -2.20
C GLU A 179 -21.48 -9.70 -2.56
N GLU A 180 -21.50 -9.26 -3.81
CA GLU A 180 -22.66 -8.51 -4.29
C GLU A 180 -23.89 -9.44 -4.27
N PRO A 181 -25.03 -9.00 -3.69
CA PRO A 181 -26.22 -9.82 -3.70
C PRO A 181 -26.58 -10.19 -5.14
N ARG A 182 -26.71 -11.50 -5.41
CA ARG A 182 -27.16 -11.97 -6.73
C ARG A 182 -28.53 -11.37 -7.05
N PRO A 183 -28.86 -11.15 -8.33
CA PRO A 183 -30.21 -10.75 -8.73
C PRO A 183 -31.27 -11.66 -8.08
N GLY A 184 -32.19 -11.07 -7.31
CA GLY A 184 -33.22 -11.80 -6.54
C GLY A 184 -32.90 -12.05 -5.06
N SER A 185 -31.74 -11.62 -4.57
CA SER A 185 -31.37 -11.73 -3.15
C SER A 185 -32.26 -10.86 -2.25
N VAL A 186 -32.57 -11.34 -1.05
CA VAL A 186 -33.34 -10.59 -0.05
C VAL A 186 -32.42 -9.63 0.72
N ILE A 187 -32.75 -8.33 0.65
CA ILE A 187 -31.96 -7.24 1.25
C ILE A 187 -32.72 -6.63 2.44
N ARG A 188 -32.09 -6.59 3.61
CA ARG A 188 -32.58 -5.87 4.80
C ARG A 188 -31.86 -4.54 4.95
N ILE A 189 -32.59 -3.43 4.92
CA ILE A 189 -32.01 -2.10 5.14
C ILE A 189 -31.86 -1.87 6.66
N ILE A 190 -30.67 -1.46 7.11
CA ILE A 190 -30.44 -1.02 8.50
C ILE A 190 -29.97 0.43 8.52
N ASP A 191 -30.32 1.15 9.60
CA ASP A 191 -29.85 2.51 9.87
C ASP A 191 -28.34 2.57 10.12
#